data_AF-A0A0F9MG92-F1
#
_entry.id   AF-A0A0F9MG92-F1
#
_cell.length_a   1.000
_cell.length_b   1.000
_cell.length_c   1.000
_cell.angle_alpha   90.00
_cell.angle_beta   90.00
_cell.angle_gamma   90.00
#
_symmetry.space_group_name_H-M   'P 1'
#
loop_
_entity.id
_entity.type
_entity.pdbx_description
1 polymer ?
#
loop_
_entity_poly.entity_id
_entity_poly.type
_entity_poly.pdbx_seq_one_letter_code
_entity_poly.pdbx_strand_id
1 'polypeptide(L)' 'MQRKQVKSSNIVSIGYDETKKVLEIEFNNGVYQYIKVPVEIFKGLMSAESHGKYFYLNIKGKYEFARFV' A
#
# COMPACT_ATOMS: atom_id res chain seq x y z
N MET A 1 8.30 -6.83 8.19
CA MET A 1 7.22 -7.21 7.25
C MET A 1 7.83 -7.87 6.01
N GLN A 2 7.07 -8.71 5.31
CA GLN A 2 7.39 -9.19 3.95
C GLN A 2 6.29 -8.70 2.99
N ARG A 3 6.67 -8.13 1.85
CA ARG A 3 5.70 -7.71 0.82
C ARG A 3 5.16 -8.94 0.07
N LYS A 4 3.88 -8.89 -0.29
CA LYS A 4 3.22 -9.89 -1.15
C LYS A 4 3.03 -9.30 -2.53
N GLN A 5 3.41 -10.06 -3.57
CA GLN A 5 3.11 -9.66 -4.95
C GLN A 5 1.61 -9.65 -5.18
N VAL A 6 1.13 -8.68 -5.96
CA VAL A 6 -0.29 -8.54 -6.29
C VAL A 6 -0.45 -8.40 -7.79
N LYS A 7 -1.60 -8.85 -8.30
CA LYS A 7 -1.96 -8.64 -9.70
C LYS A 7 -2.49 -7.22 -9.88
N SER A 8 -1.65 -6.32 -10.36
CA SER A 8 -2.01 -4.94 -10.69
C SER A 8 -1.13 -4.42 -11.83
N SER A 9 -1.63 -3.44 -12.58
CA SER A 9 -0.88 -2.80 -13.66
C SER A 9 0.21 -1.85 -13.15
N ASN A 10 0.04 -1.29 -11.95
CA ASN A 10 0.95 -0.28 -11.41
C ASN A 10 1.54 -0.63 -10.03
N ILE A 11 0.94 -1.59 -9.31
CA ILE A 11 1.42 -2.04 -8.00
C ILE A 11 2.06 -3.41 -8.16
N VAL A 12 3.34 -3.51 -7.82
CA VAL A 12 4.14 -4.74 -7.90
C VAL A 12 3.91 -5.59 -6.66
N SER A 13 4.04 -4.99 -5.47
CA SER A 13 3.90 -5.69 -4.20
C SER A 13 3.42 -4.78 -3.07
N ILE A 14 2.79 -5.38 -2.06
CA ILE A 14 2.19 -4.68 -0.91
C ILE A 14 2.61 -5.38 0.38
N GLY A 15 3.11 -4.63 1.35
CA GLY A 15 3.44 -5.10 2.70
C GLY A 15 2.85 -4.20 3.76
N TYR A 16 2.61 -4.75 4.95
CA TYR A 16 2.11 -3.99 6.08
C TYR A 16 2.81 -4.42 7.36
N ASP A 17 3.21 -3.44 8.16
CA ASP A 17 3.76 -3.61 9.51
C ASP A 17 2.70 -3.17 10.52
N GLU A 18 2.06 -4.13 11.18
CA GLU A 18 0.97 -3.85 12.13
C GLU A 18 1.45 -3.08 13.36
N THR A 19 2.65 -3.40 13.85
CA THR A 19 3.27 -2.77 15.02
C THR A 19 3.55 -1.30 14.75
N LYS A 20 4.07 -0.98 13.56
CA LYS A 20 4.40 0.40 13.16
C LYS A 20 3.24 1.13 12.47
N LYS A 21 2.16 0.42 12.11
CA LYS A 21 1.06 0.92 11.27
C LYS A 21 1.58 1.54 9.97
N VAL A 22 2.52 0.85 9.33
CA VAL A 22 3.16 1.29 8.07
C VAL A 22 2.70 0.38 6.94
N LEU A 23 2.12 0.99 5.91
CA LEU A 23 1.79 0.33 4.65
C LEU A 23 2.88 0.64 3.63
N GLU A 24 3.56 -0.40 3.17
CA GLU A 24 4.57 -0.29 2.12
C GLU A 24 3.99 -0.79 0.79
N ILE A 25 4.07 0.04 -0.24
CA ILE A 25 3.61 -0.29 -1.58
C ILE A 25 4.78 -0.08 -2.55
N GLU A 26 5.13 -1.14 -3.26
CA GLU A 26 6.04 -1.08 -4.38
C GLU A 26 5.23 -0.83 -5.65
N PHE A 27 5.46 0.31 -6.28
CA PHE A 27 4.96 0.62 -7.61
C PHE A 27 6.05 0.36 -8.64
N ASN A 28 5.69 0.32 -9.92
CA ASN A 28 6.66 0.17 -11.01
C ASN A 28 7.75 1.27 -11.04
N ASN A 29 7.54 2.39 -10.34
CA ASN A 29 8.42 3.55 -10.34
C ASN A 29 9.07 3.86 -8.97
N GLY A 30 8.96 2.95 -7.99
CA GLY A 30 9.59 3.08 -6.68
C GLY A 30 8.74 2.55 -5.53
N VAL A 31 9.32 2.57 -4.33
CA VAL A 31 8.69 2.06 -3.10
C VAL A 31 8.19 3.22 -2.26
N TYR A 32 6.97 3.11 -1.75
CA TYR A 32 6.32 4.14 -0.95
C TYR A 32 5.92 3.54 0.40
N GLN A 33 6.25 4.22 1.49
CA GLN A 33 5.78 3.87 2.83
C GLN A 33 4.80 4.92 3.31
N TYR A 34 3.56 4.51 3.56
CA TYR A 34 2.51 5.31 4.15
C TYR A 34 2.45 5.02 5.65
N ILE A 35 2.48 6.08 6.46
CA ILE A 35 2.51 5.96 7.93
C ILE A 35 1.12 6.16 8.54
N LYS A 36 0.92 5.61 9.74
CA LYS A 36 -0.34 5.67 10.50
C LYS A 36 -1.55 5.11 9.73
N VAL A 37 -1.32 4.16 8.83
CA VAL A 37 -2.39 3.49 8.08
C VAL A 37 -3.06 2.45 8.97
N PRO A 38 -4.38 2.48 9.19
CA PRO A 38 -5.08 1.43 9.95
C PRO A 38 -5.02 0.08 9.25
N VAL A 39 -5.03 -1.00 10.03
CA VAL A 39 -5.01 -2.38 9.50
C VAL A 39 -6.21 -2.69 8.60
N GLU A 40 -7.35 -2.05 8.82
CA GLU A 40 -8.56 -2.20 7.99
C GLU A 40 -8.34 -1.69 6.57
N ILE A 41 -7.55 -0.64 6.39
CA ILE A 41 -7.20 -0.09 5.08
C ILE A 41 -6.28 -1.04 4.33
N PHE A 42 -5.31 -1.65 5.03
CA PHE A 42 -4.48 -2.70 4.44
C PHE A 42 -5.31 -3.91 4.04
N LYS A 43 -6.20 -4.41 4.93
CA LYS A 43 -7.09 -5.54 4.63
C LYS A 43 -8.00 -5.22 3.44
N GLY A 44 -8.60 -4.05 3.40
CA GLY A 44 -9.42 -3.60 2.28
C GLY A 44 -8.63 -3.50 0.97
N LEU A 45 -7.39 -3.02 1.02
CA LEU A 45 -6.51 -2.97 -0.15
C LEU A 45 -6.18 -4.37 -0.67
N MET A 46 -5.89 -5.33 0.21
CA MET A 46 -5.57 -6.72 -0.16
C MET A 46 -6.77 -7.53 -0.65
N SER A 47 -7.99 -7.14 -0.25
CA SER A 47 -9.24 -7.79 -0.70
C SER A 47 -9.89 -7.10 -1.89
N ALA A 48 -9.36 -5.97 -2.36
CA ALA A 48 -9.94 -5.21 -3.45
C ALA A 48 -9.76 -5.91 -4.80
N GLU A 49 -10.81 -5.96 -5.60
CA GLU A 49 -10.75 -6.45 -7.00
C GLU A 49 -9.74 -5.65 -7.85
N SER A 50 -9.59 -4.36 -7.54
CA SER A 50 -8.60 -3.49 -8.14
C SER A 50 -7.82 -2.74 -7.07
N HIS A 51 -6.63 -3.25 -6.76
CA HIS A 51 -5.67 -2.63 -5.84
C HIS A 51 -5.41 -1.16 -6.17
N GLY A 52 -5.25 -0.83 -7.46
CA GLY A 52 -5.00 0.55 -7.90
C GLY A 52 -6.18 1.49 -7.66
N LYS A 53 -7.41 1.05 -7.92
CA LYS A 53 -8.63 1.83 -7.64
C LYS A 53 -8.81 2.04 -6.14
N TYR A 54 -8.63 0.99 -5.35
CA TYR A 54 -8.71 1.10 -3.89
C TYR A 54 -7.66 2.06 -3.34
N PHE A 55 -6.40 1.93 -3.79
CA PHE A 55 -5.32 2.84 -3.42
C PHE A 55 -5.68 4.31 -3.72
N TYR A 56 -6.17 4.59 -4.92
CA TYR A 56 -6.55 5.95 -5.32
C TYR A 56 -7.66 6.52 -4.43
N LEU A 57 -8.68 5.73 -4.10
CA LEU A 57 -9.83 6.18 -3.34
C LEU A 57 -9.56 6.28 -1.83
N ASN A 58 -8.75 5.39 -1.27
CA ASN A 58 -8.64 5.21 0.18
C ASN A 58 -7.29 5.57 0.77
N ILE A 59 -6.23 5.72 -0.03
CA ILE A 59 -4.86 5.89 0.47
C ILE A 59 -4.20 7.13 -0.13
N LYS A 60 -4.28 7.32 -1.45
CA LYS A 60 -3.61 8.43 -2.15
C LYS A 60 -4.09 9.78 -1.59
N GLY A 61 -3.15 10.57 -1.08
CA GLY A 61 -3.43 11.90 -0.51
C GLY A 61 -4.12 11.89 0.86
N LYS A 62 -4.36 10.72 1.47
CA LYS A 62 -4.99 10.59 2.79
C LYS A 62 -4.00 10.27 3.91
N TYR A 63 -2.81 9.79 3.55
CA TYR A 63 -1.76 9.43 4.49
C TYR A 63 -0.44 10.10 4.09
N GLU A 64 0.30 10.52 5.11
CA GLU A 64 1.69 10.95 4.96
C GLU A 64 2.53 9.77 4.45
N PHE A 65 3.47 10.04 3.55
CA PHE A 65 4.31 9.01 2.96
C PHE A 65 5.74 9.48 2.72
N ALA A 66 6.65 8.52 2.76
CA ALA A 66 8.00 8.64 2.25
C ALA A 66 8.16 7.79 0.98
N ARG A 67 8.91 8.31 0.01
CA ARG A 67 9.26 7.59 -1.21
C ARG A 67 10.73 7.18 -1.16
N PHE A 68 10.99 5.94 -1.53
CA PHE A 68 12.31 5.34 -1.71
C PHE A 68 12.44 4.96 -3.19
N VAL A 69 13.57 5.32 -3.79
CA VAL A 69 13.88 5.08 -5.20
C VAL A 69 14.60 3.75 -5.37
#